data_AF-A0A2W4WX52-F1
#
_entry.id   AF-A0A2W4WX52-F1
#
_cell.length_a   1.000
_cell.length_b   1.000
_cell.length_c   1.000
_cell.angle_alpha   90.00
_cell.angle_beta   90.00
_cell.angle_gamma   90.00
#
_symmetry.space_group_name_H-M   'P 1'
#
loop_
_entity.id
_entity.type
_entity.pdbx_description
1 polymer ?
#
loop_
_entity_poly.entity_id
_entity_poly.type
_entity_poly.pdbx_seq_one_letter_code
_entity_poly.pdbx_strand_id
1 'polypeptide(L)' 'MTARPRRSCLYMPGANVKALEKAKTLAADVLLLDLEDSVAPEAKAEARAQVADAVKAGGYGKREVIVRCNALATPWGRDD' A
#
# COMPACT_ATOMS: atom_id res chain seq x y z
N MET A 1 8.24 24.74 -4.51
CA MET A 1 7.55 23.57 -3.92
C MET A 1 6.52 23.07 -4.93
N THR A 2 6.67 21.85 -5.44
CA THR A 2 5.63 21.21 -6.26
C THR A 2 4.49 20.80 -5.33
N ALA A 3 3.29 21.29 -5.60
CA ALA A 3 2.09 20.86 -4.89
C ALA A 3 1.87 19.36 -5.14
N ARG A 4 1.71 18.57 -4.07
CA ARG A 4 1.20 17.20 -4.12
C ARG A 4 -0.27 17.22 -3.69
N PRO A 5 -1.22 17.22 -4.64
CA PRO A 5 -2.63 17.18 -4.28
C PRO A 5 -2.93 15.85 -3.58
N ARG A 6 -3.89 15.87 -2.64
CA ARG A 6 -4.39 14.70 -1.90
C ARG A 6 -5.92 14.67 -1.94
N ARG A 7 -6.49 14.88 -3.13
CA ARG A 7 -7.95 15.00 -3.34
C ARG A 7 -8.62 13.63 -3.32
N SER A 8 -7.88 12.58 -3.66
CA SER A 8 -8.34 11.19 -3.65
C SER A 8 -7.30 10.26 -3.04
N CYS A 9 -7.75 9.44 -2.08
CA CYS A 9 -6.95 8.47 -1.34
C CYS A 9 -7.55 7.09 -1.57
N LEU A 10 -6.91 6.27 -2.40
CA LEU A 10 -7.41 4.95 -2.76
C LEU A 10 -6.76 3.87 -1.89
N TYR A 11 -7.58 3.19 -1.10
CA TYR A 11 -7.16 2.02 -0.31
C TYR A 11 -7.08 0.77 -1.17
N MET A 12 -5.96 0.06 -1.08
CA MET A 12 -5.67 -1.14 -1.86
C MET A 12 -5.13 -2.22 -0.92
N PRO A 13 -5.75 -3.41 -0.84
CA PRO A 13 -5.25 -4.49 0.00
C PRO A 13 -3.84 -4.93 -0.44
N GLY A 14 -2.89 -4.92 0.49
CA GLY A 14 -1.49 -5.27 0.23
C GLY A 14 -1.29 -6.73 -0.20
N ALA A 15 -2.23 -7.61 0.20
CA ALA A 15 -2.25 -9.03 -0.18
C ALA A 15 -2.77 -9.30 -1.61
N ASN A 16 -3.22 -8.26 -2.34
CA ASN A 16 -3.82 -8.42 -3.66
C ASN A 16 -2.90 -7.87 -4.76
N VAL A 17 -2.00 -8.72 -5.26
CA VAL A 17 -1.04 -8.36 -6.33
C VAL A 17 -1.72 -7.77 -7.57
N LYS A 18 -2.89 -8.28 -7.97
CA LYS A 18 -3.64 -7.74 -9.12
C LYS A 18 -4.09 -6.30 -8.87
N ALA A 19 -4.49 -5.99 -7.64
CA ALA A 19 -4.85 -4.64 -7.23
C ALA A 19 -3.62 -3.71 -7.25
N LEU A 20 -2.48 -4.16 -6.72
CA LEU A 20 -1.22 -3.40 -6.73
C LEU A 20 -0.74 -3.05 -8.15
N GLU A 21 -0.85 -3.99 -9.09
CA GLU A 21 -0.52 -3.75 -10.49
C GLU A 21 -1.51 -2.78 -11.16
N LYS A 22 -2.81 -2.96 -10.91
CA LYS A 22 -3.85 -2.04 -11.42
C LYS A 22 -3.66 -0.62 -10.91
N ALA A 23 -3.18 -0.44 -9.68
CA ALA A 23 -2.98 0.87 -9.06
C ALA A 23 -2.04 1.79 -9.87
N LYS A 24 -1.12 1.23 -10.66
CA LYS A 24 -0.20 1.99 -11.54
C LYS A 24 -0.95 2.81 -12.60
N THR A 25 -2.16 2.38 -12.99
CA THR A 25 -2.95 3.02 -14.07
C THR A 25 -4.13 3.85 -13.56
N LEU A 26 -4.54 3.71 -12.29
CA LEU A 26 -5.73 4.36 -11.75
C LEU A 26 -5.53 5.87 -11.51
N ALA A 27 -6.56 6.66 -11.74
CA ALA A 27 -6.55 8.10 -11.45
C ALA A 27 -6.82 8.35 -9.96
N ALA A 28 -5.76 8.28 -9.15
CA ALA A 28 -5.77 8.64 -7.73
C ALA A 28 -4.58 9.56 -7.43
N ASP A 29 -4.76 10.49 -6.51
CA ASP A 29 -3.65 11.32 -6.03
C ASP A 29 -2.75 10.52 -5.07
N VAL A 30 -3.36 9.71 -4.19
CA VAL A 30 -2.70 8.88 -3.18
C VAL A 30 -3.14 7.43 -3.29
N LEU A 31 -2.18 6.51 -3.20
CA LEU A 31 -2.39 5.07 -3.09
C LEU A 31 -1.99 4.63 -1.68
N LEU A 32 -2.95 4.07 -0.94
CA LEU A 32 -2.73 3.51 0.40
C LEU A 32 -2.67 1.98 0.27
N LEU A 33 -1.47 1.43 0.33
CA LEU A 33 -1.22 0.00 0.32
C LEU A 33 -1.41 -0.51 1.74
N ASP A 34 -2.46 -1.30 1.94
CA ASP A 34 -2.94 -1.64 3.26
C ASP A 34 -2.39 -2.99 3.76
N LEU A 35 -1.72 -2.97 4.91
CA LEU A 35 -1.30 -4.16 5.64
C LEU A 35 -2.20 -4.45 6.85
N GLU A 36 -3.12 -3.56 7.20
CA GLU A 36 -3.98 -3.62 8.38
C GLU A 36 -5.31 -4.37 8.08
N ASP A 37 -6.46 -3.71 8.19
CA ASP A 37 -7.76 -4.39 8.29
C ASP A 37 -8.16 -5.19 7.04
N SER A 38 -7.64 -4.83 5.86
CA SER A 38 -7.97 -5.55 4.61
C SER A 38 -7.13 -6.81 4.38
N VAL A 39 -6.23 -7.15 5.30
CA VAL A 39 -5.36 -8.31 5.22
C VAL A 39 -5.64 -9.27 6.38
N ALA A 40 -5.97 -10.52 6.06
CA ALA A 40 -6.16 -11.57 7.05
C ALA A 40 -4.85 -11.85 7.82
N PRO A 41 -4.90 -12.19 9.13
CA PRO A 41 -3.72 -12.43 9.96
C PRO A 41 -2.66 -13.37 9.35
N GLU A 42 -3.11 -14.46 8.73
CA GLU A 42 -2.30 -15.47 8.07
C GLU A 42 -1.59 -14.95 6.80
N ALA A 43 -2.13 -13.90 6.18
CA ALA A 43 -1.59 -13.31 4.96
C ALA A 43 -0.67 -12.10 5.23
N LYS A 44 -0.49 -11.68 6.49
CA LYS A 44 0.26 -10.45 6.85
C LYS A 44 1.71 -10.48 6.36
N ALA A 45 2.41 -11.58 6.60
CA ALA A 45 3.82 -11.73 6.21
C ALA A 45 3.98 -11.71 4.69
N GLU A 46 3.09 -12.39 3.97
CA GLU A 46 3.08 -12.38 2.51
C GLU A 46 2.72 -11.00 1.96
N ALA A 47 1.68 -10.35 2.48
CA ALA A 47 1.27 -9.01 2.09
C ALA A 47 2.39 -7.98 2.27
N ARG A 48 3.14 -8.07 3.38
CA ARG A 48 4.31 -7.21 3.63
C ARG A 48 5.36 -7.38 2.53
N ALA A 49 5.71 -8.62 2.19
CA ALA A 49 6.67 -8.90 1.11
C ALA A 49 6.16 -8.35 -0.23
N GLN A 50 4.89 -8.61 -0.57
CA GLN A 50 4.27 -8.12 -1.81
C GLN A 50 4.26 -6.59 -1.89
N VAL A 51 3.90 -5.90 -0.81
CA VAL A 51 3.92 -4.43 -0.75
C VAL A 51 5.34 -3.89 -0.87
N ALA A 52 6.31 -4.49 -0.17
CA ALA A 52 7.71 -4.08 -0.27
C ALA A 52 8.25 -4.22 -1.70
N ASP A 53 7.93 -5.32 -2.37
CA ASP A 53 8.34 -5.57 -3.75
C ASP A 53 7.63 -4.62 -4.73
N ALA A 54 6.35 -4.34 -4.54
CA ALA A 54 5.59 -3.39 -5.36
C ALA A 54 6.13 -1.96 -5.22
N VAL A 55 6.46 -1.52 -4.00
CA VAL A 55 7.06 -0.21 -3.75
C VAL A 55 8.45 -0.10 -4.39
N LYS A 56 9.29 -1.14 -4.28
CA LYS A 56 10.62 -1.19 -4.93
C LYS A 56 10.50 -1.18 -6.46
N ALA A 57 9.55 -1.92 -7.02
CA ALA A 57 9.32 -1.97 -8.46
C ALA A 57 8.83 -0.62 -9.02
N GLY A 58 8.10 0.16 -8.21
CA GLY A 58 7.64 1.49 -8.58
C GLY A 58 6.59 1.48 -9.69
N GLY A 59 6.63 2.49 -10.57
CA GLY A 59 5.67 2.63 -11.68
C GLY A 59 4.38 3.39 -11.35
N TYR A 60 4.29 3.99 -10.16
CA TYR A 60 3.11 4.78 -9.73
C TYR A 60 3.08 6.22 -10.25
N GLY A 61 4.15 6.67 -10.91
CA GLY A 61 4.24 8.00 -11.52
C GLY A 61 4.27 9.12 -10.47
N LYS A 62 3.37 10.09 -10.58
CA LYS A 62 3.31 11.26 -9.67
C LYS A 62 2.49 11.01 -8.40
N ARG A 63 1.90 9.82 -8.27
CA ARG A 63 1.01 9.46 -7.17
C ARG A 63 1.82 9.33 -5.89
N GLU A 64 1.27 9.78 -4.78
CA GLU A 64 1.85 9.52 -3.47
C GLU A 64 1.53 8.08 -3.08
N VAL A 65 2.55 7.32 -2.68
CA VAL A 65 2.39 5.94 -2.20
C VAL A 65 2.60 5.95 -0.69
N ILE A 66 1.61 5.45 0.03
CA ILE A 66 1.60 5.34 1.49
C ILE A 66 1.37 3.87 1.82
N VAL A 67 2.12 3.34 2.77
CA VAL A 67 1.84 2.01 3.34
C VAL A 67 1.12 2.21 4.67
N ARG A 68 -0.05 1.60 4.84
CA ARG A 68 -0.74 1.55 6.13
C ARG A 68 -0.26 0.31 6.88
N CYS A 69 0.71 0.50 7.76
CA CYS A 69 1.23 -0.55 8.64
C CYS A 69 0.18 -0.97 9.68
N ASN A 70 0.33 -2.18 10.21
CA ASN A 70 -0.45 -2.60 11.37
C ASN A 70 -0.12 -1.75 12.61
N ALA A 71 -1.07 -1.64 13.54
CA ALA A 71 -0.82 -0.97 14.80
C ALA A 71 0.41 -1.56 15.52
N LEU A 72 1.24 -0.69 16.11
CA LEU A 72 2.51 -1.06 16.74
C LEU A 72 2.38 -2.03 17.94
N ALA A 73 1.17 -2.13 18.51
CA ALA A 73 0.84 -3.06 19.59
C ALA A 73 0.54 -4.50 19.08
N THR A 74 0.40 -4.68 17.77
CA THR A 74 0.20 -6.01 17.17
C THR A 74 1.53 -6.72 16.94
N PRO A 75 1.53 -8.06 16.79
CA PRO A 75 2.74 -8.80 16.44
C PRO A 75 3.38 -8.38 15.10
N TRP A 76 2.63 -7.74 14.21
CA TRP A 76 3.09 -7.40 12.86
C TRP A 76 3.63 -5.98 12.75
N GLY A 77 3.14 -5.03 13.56
CA GLY A 77 3.37 -3.60 13.33
C GLY A 77 4.81 -3.13 13.48
N ARG A 78 5.69 -3.88 14.16
CA ARG A 78 7.13 -3.55 14.23
C ARG A 78 7.92 -3.99 13.01
N ASP A 79 7.42 -5.00 12.30
CA ASP A 79 8.10 -5.55 11.14
C ASP A 79 7.60 -4.93 9.82
N ASP A 80 6.42 -4.29 9.84
CA ASP A 80 5.83 -3.56 8.71
C ASP A 80 6.53 -2.22 8.45
#